data_AF-A0A7V1M076-F1
#
_entry.id   AF-A0A7V1M076-F1
#
_cell.length_a   1.000
_cell.length_b   1.000
_cell.length_c   1.000
_cell.angle_alpha   90.00
_cell.angle_beta   90.00
_cell.angle_gamma   90.00
#
_symmetry.space_group_name_H-M   'P 1'
#
loop_
_entity.id
_entity.type
_entity.pdbx_description
1 polymer ?
#
loop_
_entity_poly.entity_id
_entity_poly.type
_entity_poly.pdbx_seq_one_letter_code
_entity_poly.pdbx_strand_id
1 'polypeptide(L)'
;MMIPYDSVWVQTFGRLHLVVLHFPIALLILAAGAVLWRMIRDKAGDDRYERVPGLGLVAVGAVSAVGAAAMGWVYAGGEFQDIAGDLSLHRWLGVASAAVAAVSLFVGMLSRKVPGKGIKKAYLAGVMMASALVGLTGHIGGELVQGEGFLTEPLLEHYFPKSVKPGNSQAQEPEDQSSESSEAVEPGQQDDVLKGPSVDYVPGPDGRRSEVQAASGEPIRYDPDIAAILEANCVKCHRKGKSRGRVRLDTLDRVMRVVEPGDPDESLLIQMIELPEYDPDVMPQDAPKLPQDTIDQLIRWVRSLRPDNATAPAEEPN
;
A
#
# COMPACT_ATOMS: atom_id res chain seq x y z
N MET A 1 -27.69 -4.27 10.16
CA MET A 1 -26.97 -4.25 11.44
C MET A 1 -25.54 -3.84 11.13
N MET A 2 -25.22 -2.55 11.25
CA MET A 2 -23.85 -2.05 11.05
C MET A 2 -23.10 -2.27 12.36
N ILE A 3 -22.06 -3.09 12.33
CA ILE A 3 -21.21 -3.33 13.51
C ILE A 3 -20.26 -2.12 13.64
N PRO A 4 -20.12 -1.51 14.83
CA PRO A 4 -19.18 -0.41 15.06
C PRO A 4 -17.73 -0.84 14.73
N TYR A 5 -17.08 -0.07 13.86
CA TYR A 5 -15.73 -0.34 13.31
C TYR A 5 -14.62 -0.19 14.35
N ASP A 6 -14.87 0.62 15.38
CA ASP A 6 -14.08 0.88 16.57
C ASP A 6 -13.97 -0.32 17.52
N SER A 7 -14.72 -1.40 17.27
CA SER A 7 -14.58 -2.61 18.07
C SER A 7 -13.22 -3.29 17.85
N VAL A 8 -12.48 -3.52 18.95
CA VAL A 8 -11.21 -4.26 18.99
C VAL A 8 -11.31 -5.61 18.25
N TRP A 9 -12.48 -6.24 18.32
CA TRP A 9 -12.76 -7.49 17.63
C TRP A 9 -12.72 -7.36 16.10
N VAL A 10 -13.31 -6.31 15.51
CA VAL A 10 -13.28 -6.08 14.05
C VAL A 10 -11.85 -5.85 13.56
N GLN A 11 -11.05 -5.06 14.29
CA GLN A 11 -9.64 -4.85 13.97
C GLN A 11 -8.81 -6.14 14.07
N THR A 12 -9.08 -6.94 15.10
CA THR A 12 -8.41 -8.23 15.31
C THR A 12 -8.72 -9.22 14.19
N PHE A 13 -9.99 -9.32 13.76
CA PHE A 13 -10.37 -10.17 12.62
C PHE A 13 -9.76 -9.70 11.29
N GLY A 14 -9.58 -8.38 11.10
CA GLY A 14 -8.85 -7.84 9.94
C GLY A 14 -7.38 -8.27 9.91
N ARG A 15 -6.69 -8.25 11.06
CA ARG A 15 -5.29 -8.74 11.15
C ARG A 15 -5.22 -10.26 11.01
N LEU A 16 -6.18 -10.98 11.60
CA LEU A 16 -6.26 -12.44 11.47
C LEU A 16 -6.54 -12.88 10.04
N HIS A 17 -7.27 -12.09 9.24
CA HIS A 17 -7.50 -12.35 7.82
C HIS A 17 -6.17 -12.52 7.05
N LEU A 18 -5.14 -11.70 7.36
CA LEU A 18 -3.81 -11.84 6.76
C LEU A 18 -3.14 -13.17 7.12
N VAL A 19 -3.35 -13.70 8.32
CA VAL A 19 -2.81 -15.01 8.69
C VAL A 19 -3.60 -16.13 7.99
N VAL A 20 -4.93 -16.02 8.00
CA VAL A 20 -5.84 -17.05 7.47
C VAL A 20 -5.75 -17.16 5.94
N LEU A 21 -5.45 -16.08 5.21
CA LEU A 21 -5.38 -16.10 3.74
C LEU A 21 -4.19 -16.91 3.19
N HIS A 22 -3.15 -17.17 3.97
CA HIS A 22 -1.98 -17.94 3.50
C HIS A 22 -2.27 -19.42 3.36
N PHE A 23 -3.14 -19.96 4.24
CA PHE A 23 -3.52 -21.37 4.25
C PHE A 23 -4.19 -21.83 2.94
N PRO A 24 -5.24 -21.17 2.41
CA PRO A 24 -5.87 -21.61 1.17
C PRO A 24 -4.92 -21.53 -0.02
N ILE A 25 -4.07 -20.50 -0.11
CA ILE A 25 -3.07 -20.37 -1.19
C ILE A 25 -2.13 -21.57 -1.19
N ALA A 26 -1.47 -21.85 -0.05
CA ALA A 26 -0.50 -22.93 0.04
C ALA A 26 -1.14 -24.31 -0.18
N LEU A 27 -2.29 -24.58 0.45
CA LEU A 27 -2.94 -25.89 0.39
C LEU A 27 -3.51 -26.21 -0.99
N LEU A 28 -4.10 -25.24 -1.68
CA LEU A 28 -4.64 -25.45 -3.02
C LEU A 28 -3.52 -25.61 -4.05
N ILE A 29 -2.45 -24.80 -3.99
CA ILE A 29 -1.28 -24.97 -4.86
C ILE A 29 -0.62 -26.35 -4.64
N LEU A 30 -0.47 -26.79 -3.40
CA LEU A 30 0.01 -28.15 -3.10
C LEU A 30 -0.93 -29.24 -3.62
N ALA A 31 -2.25 -29.03 -3.54
CA ALA A 31 -3.23 -29.95 -4.11
C ALA A 31 -3.11 -30.03 -5.65
N ALA A 32 -2.93 -28.90 -6.33
CA ALA A 32 -2.64 -28.86 -7.77
C ALA A 32 -1.32 -29.55 -8.10
N GLY A 33 -0.27 -29.34 -7.29
CA GLY A 33 1.00 -30.06 -7.42
C GLY A 33 0.83 -31.58 -7.31
N ALA A 34 0.03 -32.05 -6.35
CA ALA A 34 -0.28 -33.48 -6.21
C ALA A 34 -1.06 -34.05 -7.41
N VAL A 35 -1.98 -33.26 -7.98
CA VAL A 35 -2.71 -33.59 -9.21
C VAL A 35 -1.76 -33.66 -10.41
N LEU A 36 -0.88 -32.68 -10.57
CA LEU A 36 0.06 -32.59 -11.68
C LEU A 36 1.13 -33.70 -11.61
N TRP A 37 1.66 -33.96 -10.42
CA TRP A 37 2.59 -35.06 -10.18
C TRP A 37 2.00 -36.40 -10.59
N ARG A 38 0.72 -36.61 -10.29
CA ARG A 38 -0.03 -37.79 -10.75
C ARG A 38 -0.12 -37.82 -12.28
N MET A 39 -0.45 -36.72 -12.94
CA MET A 39 -0.51 -36.67 -14.41
C MET A 39 0.83 -37.00 -15.08
N ILE A 40 1.95 -36.65 -14.46
CA ILE A 40 3.30 -36.90 -14.99
C ILE A 40 3.76 -38.34 -14.71
N ARG A 41 3.46 -38.90 -13.52
CA ARG A 41 3.91 -40.27 -13.15
C ARG A 41 2.98 -41.38 -13.59
N ASP A 42 1.68 -41.12 -13.75
CA ASP A 42 0.74 -42.14 -14.19
C ASP A 42 0.93 -42.39 -15.69
N LYS A 43 1.58 -43.50 -16.04
CA LYS A 43 1.38 -44.11 -17.36
C LYS A 43 -0.10 -44.50 -17.45
N ALA A 44 -0.76 -44.10 -18.53
CA ALA A 44 -2.17 -44.37 -18.78
C ALA A 44 -2.52 -45.85 -18.55
N GLY A 45 -3.09 -46.20 -17.39
CA GLY A 45 -3.59 -47.55 -17.13
C GLY A 45 -3.43 -48.13 -15.72
N ASP A 46 -2.74 -47.50 -14.76
CA ASP A 46 -2.66 -48.07 -13.40
C ASP A 46 -3.89 -47.69 -12.55
N ASP A 47 -4.88 -48.58 -12.53
CA ASP A 47 -6.15 -48.45 -11.80
C ASP A 47 -6.01 -48.65 -10.27
N ARG A 48 -4.80 -48.86 -9.74
CA ARG A 48 -4.59 -49.25 -8.33
C ARG A 48 -4.60 -48.12 -7.30
N TYR A 49 -4.99 -46.91 -7.68
CA TYR A 49 -5.16 -45.79 -6.72
C TYR A 49 -6.41 -44.97 -7.03
N GLU A 50 -7.58 -45.49 -6.63
CA GLU A 50 -8.90 -44.83 -6.75
C GLU A 50 -9.07 -43.55 -5.93
N ARG A 51 -8.08 -43.16 -5.12
CA ARG A 51 -8.17 -41.95 -4.30
C ARG A 51 -7.95 -40.71 -5.17
N VAL A 52 -8.95 -39.82 -5.18
CA VAL A 52 -8.81 -38.43 -5.64
C VAL A 52 -7.58 -37.80 -4.96
N PRO A 53 -6.52 -37.50 -5.72
CA PRO A 53 -5.26 -37.01 -5.14
C PRO A 53 -5.50 -35.66 -4.48
N GLY A 54 -4.89 -35.47 -3.30
CA GLY A 54 -4.96 -34.21 -2.58
C GLY A 54 -6.32 -33.84 -2.00
N LEU A 55 -7.34 -34.72 -1.95
CA LEU A 55 -8.66 -34.32 -1.44
C LEU A 55 -8.61 -33.78 0.00
N GLY A 56 -7.73 -34.30 0.85
CA GLY A 56 -7.52 -33.75 2.20
C GLY A 56 -6.99 -32.31 2.17
N LEU A 57 -6.04 -32.01 1.27
CA LEU A 57 -5.51 -30.65 1.06
C LEU A 57 -6.60 -29.72 0.54
N VAL A 58 -7.39 -30.17 -0.45
CA VAL A 58 -8.53 -29.41 -0.98
C VAL A 58 -9.59 -29.16 0.09
N ALA A 59 -9.85 -30.13 0.97
CA ALA A 59 -10.83 -29.97 2.05
C ALA A 59 -10.41 -28.88 3.04
N VAL A 60 -9.18 -28.96 3.55
CA VAL A 60 -8.66 -27.94 4.49
C VAL A 60 -8.52 -26.59 3.78
N GLY A 61 -8.05 -26.57 2.52
CA GLY A 61 -7.93 -25.36 1.71
C GLY A 61 -9.26 -24.69 1.38
N ALA A 62 -10.32 -25.46 1.10
CA ALA A 62 -11.65 -24.91 0.85
C ALA A 62 -12.28 -24.34 2.12
N VAL A 63 -12.14 -25.02 3.27
CA VAL A 63 -12.63 -24.52 4.56
C VAL A 63 -11.91 -23.23 4.95
N SER A 64 -10.58 -23.18 4.79
CA SER A 64 -9.82 -21.96 5.07
C SER A 64 -10.13 -20.83 4.08
N ALA A 65 -10.37 -21.12 2.80
CA ALA A 65 -10.79 -20.12 1.80
C ALA A 65 -12.15 -19.50 2.14
N VAL A 66 -13.13 -20.32 2.54
CA VAL A 66 -14.45 -19.83 2.98
C VAL A 66 -14.32 -18.98 4.25
N GLY A 67 -13.50 -19.41 5.21
CA GLY A 67 -13.20 -18.63 6.42
C GLY A 67 -12.55 -17.28 6.10
N ALA A 68 -11.55 -17.27 5.21
CA ALA A 68 -10.88 -16.05 4.76
C ALA A 68 -11.86 -15.09 4.07
N ALA A 69 -12.72 -15.58 3.18
CA ALA A 69 -13.73 -14.78 2.49
C ALA A 69 -14.76 -14.19 3.46
N ALA A 70 -15.21 -14.97 4.45
CA ALA A 70 -16.13 -14.49 5.48
C ALA A 70 -15.50 -13.39 6.34
N MET A 71 -14.27 -13.59 6.82
CA MET A 71 -13.52 -12.58 7.59
C MET A 71 -13.26 -11.31 6.78
N GLY A 72 -12.90 -11.46 5.50
CA GLY A 72 -12.70 -10.33 4.59
C GLY A 72 -13.98 -9.53 4.38
N TRP A 73 -15.15 -10.17 4.31
CA TRP A 73 -16.43 -9.48 4.16
C TRP A 73 -16.82 -8.66 5.40
N VAL A 74 -16.52 -9.18 6.60
CA VAL A 74 -16.73 -8.44 7.86
C VAL A 74 -15.87 -7.18 7.93
N TYR A 75 -14.64 -7.24 7.39
CA TYR A 75 -13.69 -6.13 7.43
C TYR A 75 -13.86 -5.12 6.29
N ALA A 76 -14.48 -5.50 5.18
CA ALA A 76 -14.62 -4.68 3.98
C ALA A 76 -15.55 -3.44 4.12
N GLY A 77 -16.14 -3.20 5.29
CA GLY A 77 -16.98 -2.04 5.59
C GLY A 77 -16.26 -0.82 6.19
N GLY A 78 -14.93 -0.85 6.34
CA GLY A 78 -14.15 0.19 7.02
C GLY A 78 -13.16 0.97 6.13
N GLU A 79 -12.02 1.35 6.74
CA GLU A 79 -10.92 2.24 6.26
C GLU A 79 -10.39 2.00 4.82
N PHE A 80 -10.77 0.90 4.16
CA PHE A 80 -10.40 0.57 2.78
C PHE A 80 -11.32 1.19 1.72
N GLN A 81 -12.37 1.92 2.12
CA GLN A 81 -13.35 2.52 1.21
C GLN A 81 -12.72 3.44 0.14
N ASP A 82 -11.52 3.96 0.41
CA ASP A 82 -10.81 4.90 -0.47
C ASP A 82 -9.92 4.23 -1.53
N ILE A 83 -9.72 2.91 -1.48
CA ILE A 83 -9.03 2.11 -2.52
C ILE A 83 -10.09 1.61 -3.51
N ALA A 84 -10.76 2.56 -4.17
CA ALA A 84 -12.08 2.36 -4.79
C ALA A 84 -12.10 1.43 -6.03
N GLY A 85 -10.96 1.08 -6.62
CA GLY A 85 -10.88 0.22 -7.81
C GLY A 85 -10.53 -1.22 -7.48
N ASP A 86 -9.32 -1.44 -6.94
CA ASP A 86 -8.75 -2.77 -6.77
C ASP A 86 -9.38 -3.57 -5.62
N LEU A 87 -9.94 -2.89 -4.62
CA LEU A 87 -10.56 -3.56 -3.48
C LEU A 87 -11.82 -4.35 -3.88
N SER A 88 -12.65 -3.80 -4.78
CA SER A 88 -13.90 -4.46 -5.21
C SER A 88 -13.59 -5.73 -6.02
N LEU A 89 -12.63 -5.63 -6.94
CA LEU A 89 -12.19 -6.75 -7.75
C LEU A 89 -11.54 -7.85 -6.89
N HIS A 90 -10.66 -7.49 -5.96
CA HIS A 90 -10.05 -8.43 -5.02
C HIS A 90 -11.09 -9.15 -4.16
N ARG A 91 -12.11 -8.43 -3.65
CA ARG A 91 -13.21 -9.02 -2.87
C ARG A 91 -13.96 -10.09 -3.65
N TRP A 92 -14.37 -9.79 -4.87
CA TRP A 92 -15.11 -10.74 -5.71
C TRP A 92 -14.23 -11.92 -6.15
N LEU A 93 -12.96 -11.70 -6.44
CA LEU A 93 -12.01 -12.77 -6.73
C LEU A 93 -11.79 -13.71 -5.53
N GLY A 94 -11.74 -13.17 -4.30
CA GLY A 94 -11.68 -13.97 -3.09
C GLY A 94 -12.91 -14.87 -2.91
N VAL A 95 -14.12 -14.31 -3.09
CA VAL A 95 -15.38 -15.08 -3.02
C VAL A 95 -15.45 -16.13 -4.13
N ALA A 96 -15.08 -15.78 -5.36
CA ALA A 96 -15.04 -16.71 -6.48
C ALA A 96 -14.06 -17.86 -6.23
N SER A 97 -12.86 -17.57 -5.70
CA SER A 97 -11.86 -18.59 -5.33
C SER A 97 -12.40 -19.55 -4.27
N ALA A 98 -13.07 -19.03 -3.23
CA ALA A 98 -13.69 -19.84 -2.19
C ALA A 98 -14.83 -20.73 -2.75
N ALA A 99 -15.67 -20.18 -3.63
CA ALA A 99 -16.75 -20.92 -4.27
C ALA A 99 -16.22 -22.06 -5.15
N VAL A 100 -15.22 -21.79 -6.00
CA VAL A 100 -14.60 -22.81 -6.87
C VAL A 100 -13.91 -23.89 -6.04
N ALA A 101 -13.23 -23.54 -4.94
CA ALA A 101 -12.64 -24.52 -4.02
C ALA A 101 -13.70 -25.40 -3.35
N ALA A 102 -14.81 -24.82 -2.89
CA ALA A 102 -15.92 -25.56 -2.28
C ALA A 102 -16.62 -26.51 -3.28
N VAL A 103 -16.86 -26.05 -4.51
CA VAL A 103 -17.40 -26.88 -5.60
C VAL A 103 -16.43 -28.01 -5.93
N SER A 104 -15.13 -27.73 -6.02
CA SER A 104 -14.10 -28.75 -6.27
C SER A 104 -14.06 -29.80 -5.17
N LEU A 105 -14.19 -29.39 -3.90
CA LEU A 105 -14.33 -30.31 -2.77
C LEU A 105 -15.59 -31.17 -2.91
N PHE A 106 -16.74 -30.57 -3.23
CA PHE A 106 -18.00 -31.28 -3.42
C PHE A 106 -17.92 -32.32 -4.54
N VAL A 107 -17.39 -31.94 -5.71
CA VAL A 107 -17.17 -32.83 -6.85
C VAL A 107 -16.18 -33.94 -6.48
N GLY A 108 -15.13 -33.62 -5.72
CA GLY A 108 -14.18 -34.59 -5.19
C GLY A 108 -14.82 -35.62 -4.26
N MET A 109 -15.69 -35.19 -3.35
CA MET A 109 -16.47 -36.08 -2.48
C MET A 109 -17.45 -36.94 -3.28
N LEU A 110 -18.13 -36.37 -4.28
CA LEU A 110 -19.07 -37.08 -5.13
C LEU A 110 -18.35 -38.12 -5.99
N SER A 111 -17.14 -37.83 -6.49
CA SER A 111 -16.31 -38.76 -7.27
C SER A 111 -15.86 -40.01 -6.49
N ARG A 112 -15.89 -39.96 -5.15
CA ARG A 112 -15.65 -41.14 -4.29
C ARG A 112 -16.86 -42.07 -4.23
N LYS A 113 -18.08 -41.53 -4.37
CA LYS A 113 -19.34 -42.28 -4.29
C LYS A 113 -19.80 -42.76 -5.66
N VAL A 114 -19.59 -41.93 -6.68
CA VAL A 114 -20.03 -42.19 -8.06
C VAL A 114 -18.78 -42.39 -8.93
N PRO A 115 -18.46 -43.63 -9.33
CA PRO A 115 -17.33 -43.89 -10.20
C PRO A 115 -17.63 -43.36 -11.61
N GLY A 116 -16.80 -42.45 -12.10
CA GLY A 116 -16.92 -41.93 -13.47
C GLY A 116 -15.69 -41.17 -13.92
N LYS A 117 -15.24 -41.39 -15.16
CA LYS A 117 -14.10 -40.65 -15.73
C LYS A 117 -14.40 -39.14 -15.88
N GLY A 118 -15.65 -38.79 -16.18
CA GLY A 118 -16.11 -37.40 -16.30
C GLY A 118 -16.01 -36.62 -14.99
N ILE A 119 -16.54 -37.18 -13.89
CA ILE A 119 -16.50 -36.51 -12.57
C ILE A 119 -15.07 -36.38 -12.03
N LYS A 120 -14.20 -37.38 -12.28
CA LYS A 120 -12.78 -37.29 -11.96
C LYS A 120 -12.10 -36.15 -12.73
N LYS A 121 -12.31 -36.04 -14.06
CA LYS A 121 -11.79 -34.93 -14.85
C LYS A 121 -12.30 -33.57 -14.38
N ALA A 122 -13.59 -33.48 -14.02
CA ALA A 122 -14.19 -32.26 -13.47
C ALA A 122 -13.55 -31.85 -12.14
N TYR A 123 -13.29 -32.81 -11.24
CA TYR A 123 -12.54 -32.57 -10.00
C TYR A 123 -11.13 -32.00 -10.29
N LEU A 124 -10.38 -32.65 -11.18
CA LEU A 124 -9.01 -32.21 -11.50
C LEU A 124 -8.99 -30.81 -12.11
N ALA A 125 -9.88 -30.54 -13.06
CA ALA A 125 -10.04 -29.20 -13.64
C ALA A 125 -10.43 -28.16 -12.59
N GLY A 126 -11.34 -28.51 -11.67
CA GLY A 126 -11.74 -27.66 -10.55
C GLY A 126 -10.58 -27.30 -9.62
N VAL A 127 -9.74 -28.26 -9.24
CA VAL A 127 -8.55 -28.02 -8.38
C VAL A 127 -7.55 -27.11 -9.09
N MET A 128 -7.30 -27.30 -10.37
CA MET A 128 -6.41 -26.43 -11.15
C MET A 128 -6.97 -25.00 -11.25
N MET A 129 -8.27 -24.87 -11.51
CA MET A 129 -8.95 -23.57 -11.56
C MET A 129 -8.91 -22.87 -10.19
N ALA A 130 -9.21 -23.58 -9.11
CA ALA A 130 -9.16 -23.04 -7.75
C ALA A 130 -7.75 -22.52 -7.40
N SER A 131 -6.71 -23.27 -7.80
CA SER A 131 -5.32 -22.92 -7.54
C SER A 131 -4.85 -21.71 -8.37
N ALA A 132 -5.29 -21.61 -9.63
CA ALA A 132 -5.02 -20.45 -10.47
C ALA A 132 -5.71 -19.19 -9.94
N LEU A 133 -6.99 -19.29 -9.57
CA LEU A 133 -7.76 -18.18 -9.03
C LEU A 133 -7.23 -17.69 -7.68
N VAL A 134 -6.86 -18.59 -6.77
CA VAL A 134 -6.30 -18.19 -5.47
C VAL A 134 -4.92 -17.53 -5.64
N GLY A 135 -4.11 -18.00 -6.60
CA GLY A 135 -2.84 -17.36 -6.96
C GLY A 135 -3.03 -15.95 -7.53
N LEU A 136 -3.98 -15.77 -8.44
CA LEU A 136 -4.33 -14.46 -8.99
C LEU A 136 -4.88 -13.51 -7.91
N THR A 137 -5.76 -14.02 -7.04
CA THR A 137 -6.30 -13.26 -5.91
C THR A 137 -5.19 -12.83 -4.95
N GLY A 138 -4.23 -13.72 -4.67
CA GLY A 138 -3.07 -13.43 -3.85
C GLY A 138 -2.15 -12.38 -4.47
N HIS A 139 -1.92 -12.44 -5.77
CA HIS A 139 -1.12 -11.44 -6.50
C HIS A 139 -1.74 -10.04 -6.39
N ILE A 140 -3.03 -9.90 -6.71
CA ILE A 140 -3.76 -8.63 -6.62
C ILE A 140 -3.85 -8.16 -5.16
N GLY A 141 -3.99 -9.10 -4.22
CA GLY A 141 -3.93 -8.80 -2.78
C GLY A 141 -2.58 -8.22 -2.35
N GLY A 142 -1.48 -8.68 -2.93
CA GLY A 142 -0.15 -8.11 -2.71
C GLY A 142 0.00 -6.71 -3.31
N GLU A 143 -0.51 -6.50 -4.53
CA GLU A 143 -0.50 -5.18 -5.19
C GLU A 143 -1.33 -4.14 -4.42
N LEU A 144 -2.43 -4.54 -3.79
CA LEU A 144 -3.22 -3.67 -2.91
C LEU A 144 -2.42 -3.11 -1.73
N VAL A 145 -1.43 -3.86 -1.24
CA VAL A 145 -0.63 -3.48 -0.06
C VAL A 145 0.66 -2.76 -0.45
N GLN A 146 1.32 -3.25 -1.51
CA GLN A 146 2.65 -2.78 -1.94
C GLN A 146 2.58 -1.70 -3.06
N GLY A 147 1.45 -1.61 -3.75
CA GLY A 147 1.22 -0.82 -4.95
C GLY A 147 1.38 -1.62 -6.24
N GLU A 148 0.79 -1.10 -7.33
CA GLU A 148 0.89 -1.68 -8.67
C GLU A 148 2.35 -1.87 -9.10
N GLY A 149 2.63 -3.00 -9.76
CA GLY A 149 3.93 -3.27 -10.37
C GLY A 149 5.04 -3.69 -9.40
N PHE A 150 4.75 -3.88 -8.11
CA PHE A 150 5.76 -4.24 -7.10
C PHE A 150 6.64 -5.45 -7.49
N LEU A 151 6.07 -6.48 -8.12
CA LEU A 151 6.82 -7.67 -8.54
C LEU A 151 7.71 -7.43 -9.78
N THR A 152 7.32 -6.50 -10.64
CA THR A 152 7.99 -6.26 -11.92
C THR A 152 8.93 -5.07 -11.86
N GLU A 153 8.76 -4.15 -10.91
CA GLU A 153 9.55 -2.93 -10.75
C GLU A 153 11.06 -3.22 -10.57
N PRO A 154 11.51 -4.16 -9.72
CA PRO A 154 12.94 -4.48 -9.60
C PRO A 154 13.52 -5.11 -10.87
N LEU A 155 12.73 -5.94 -11.55
CA LEU A 155 13.13 -6.58 -12.80
C LEU A 155 13.27 -5.54 -13.92
N LEU A 156 12.31 -4.60 -13.99
CA LEU A 156 12.27 -3.57 -15.01
C LEU A 156 13.39 -2.54 -14.80
N GLU A 157 13.69 -2.15 -13.56
CA GLU A 157 14.82 -1.29 -13.22
C GLU A 157 16.17 -1.97 -13.54
N HIS A 158 16.26 -3.30 -13.39
CA HIS A 158 17.47 -4.06 -13.76
C HIS A 158 17.71 -4.09 -15.28
N TYR A 159 16.66 -4.29 -16.09
CA TYR A 159 16.79 -4.36 -17.56
C TYR A 159 16.72 -2.99 -18.24
N PHE A 160 16.07 -2.00 -17.62
CA PHE A 160 15.94 -0.63 -18.10
C PHE A 160 16.27 0.33 -16.95
N PRO A 161 17.55 0.44 -16.56
CA PRO A 161 17.95 1.42 -15.55
C PRO A 161 17.54 2.81 -16.03
N LYS A 162 16.81 3.54 -15.19
CA LYS A 162 16.47 4.93 -15.49
C LYS A 162 17.76 5.67 -15.78
N SER A 163 17.84 6.31 -16.95
CA SER A 163 18.99 7.10 -17.32
C SER A 163 19.19 8.20 -16.29
N VAL A 164 20.17 8.01 -15.41
CA VAL A 164 20.70 9.06 -14.55
C VAL A 164 21.14 10.17 -15.50
N LYS A 165 20.41 11.29 -15.51
CA LYS A 165 20.98 12.54 -16.03
C LYS A 165 22.17 12.84 -15.13
N PRO A 166 23.40 12.97 -15.65
CA PRO A 166 24.52 13.36 -14.82
C PRO A 166 24.32 14.81 -14.39
N GLY A 167 23.81 15.00 -13.18
CA GLY A 167 23.92 16.26 -12.46
C GLY A 167 25.32 16.31 -11.86
N ASN A 168 26.15 17.23 -12.38
CA ASN A 168 27.43 17.68 -11.84
C ASN A 168 28.14 16.72 -10.86
N SER A 169 28.85 15.75 -11.41
CA SER A 169 30.02 15.22 -10.70
C SER A 169 31.10 16.28 -10.79
N GLN A 170 31.42 16.87 -9.65
CA GLN A 170 32.67 17.59 -9.44
C GLN A 170 33.83 16.70 -9.92
N ALA A 171 34.45 17.09 -11.02
CA ALA A 171 35.82 16.73 -11.34
C ALA A 171 36.66 17.96 -10.96
N GLN A 172 37.37 17.86 -9.84
CA GLN A 172 38.48 18.75 -9.55
C GLN A 172 39.58 18.48 -10.57
N GLU A 173 39.96 19.50 -11.35
CA GLU A 173 41.27 19.63 -11.98
C GLU A 173 41.69 21.12 -11.96
N PRO A 174 43.00 21.41 -11.97
CA PRO A 174 43.63 22.26 -10.96
C PRO A 174 43.78 23.74 -11.35
N GLU A 175 44.03 24.57 -10.33
CA GLU A 175 44.41 25.97 -10.43
C GLU A 175 45.60 26.19 -11.39
N ASP A 176 45.47 27.13 -12.33
CA ASP A 176 46.57 28.03 -12.69
C ASP A 176 46.06 29.39 -13.24
N GLN A 177 46.90 30.38 -13.03
CA GLN A 177 46.73 31.82 -12.99
C GLN A 177 46.55 32.47 -14.37
N SER A 178 45.82 33.60 -14.43
CA SER A 178 46.36 34.93 -14.79
C SER A 178 45.26 35.89 -15.24
N SER A 179 45.27 37.09 -14.62
CA SER A 179 44.92 38.46 -15.08
C SER A 179 43.77 38.68 -16.11
N GLU A 180 42.97 39.74 -16.07
CA GLU A 180 43.22 41.15 -15.75
C GLU A 180 41.86 41.89 -15.71
N SER A 181 41.78 42.99 -14.93
CA SER A 181 40.99 44.25 -15.06
C SER A 181 39.67 44.27 -15.87
N SER A 182 38.62 45.01 -15.57
CA SER A 182 38.17 46.10 -14.68
C SER A 182 36.61 46.14 -14.88
N GLU A 183 35.72 46.77 -14.12
CA GLU A 183 35.61 48.14 -13.62
C GLU A 183 34.31 48.27 -12.79
N ALA A 184 34.14 49.41 -12.11
CA ALA A 184 33.23 49.73 -11.01
C ALA A 184 31.72 49.93 -11.40
N VAL A 185 30.75 49.49 -10.57
CA VAL A 185 29.88 50.25 -9.59
C VAL A 185 28.67 51.02 -10.17
N GLU A 186 27.44 50.57 -9.85
CA GLU A 186 26.31 51.28 -9.15
C GLU A 186 24.95 50.53 -9.29
N PRO A 187 23.96 50.77 -8.39
CA PRO A 187 22.80 49.90 -8.13
C PRO A 187 21.48 50.38 -8.78
N GLY A 188 20.49 49.48 -8.93
CA GLY A 188 19.14 49.86 -9.37
C GLY A 188 18.11 48.72 -9.43
N GLN A 189 17.21 48.71 -8.44
CA GLN A 189 15.73 48.71 -8.60
C GLN A 189 14.99 47.51 -9.27
N GLN A 190 14.32 46.75 -8.39
CA GLN A 190 12.92 46.31 -8.41
C GLN A 190 12.28 45.55 -9.60
N ASP A 191 11.49 44.57 -9.18
CA ASP A 191 10.31 43.97 -9.81
C ASP A 191 10.52 42.90 -10.88
N ASP A 192 10.36 41.62 -10.51
CA ASP A 192 9.49 40.76 -11.31
C ASP A 192 8.90 39.57 -10.53
N VAL A 193 7.58 39.51 -10.63
CA VAL A 193 6.66 38.56 -9.98
C VAL A 193 6.65 37.27 -10.80
N LEU A 194 7.19 36.16 -10.28
CA LEU A 194 6.95 34.84 -10.85
C LEU A 194 5.66 34.25 -10.29
N LYS A 195 4.61 34.48 -11.08
CA LYS A 195 3.29 33.85 -11.01
C LYS A 195 3.43 32.34 -11.16
N GLY A 196 3.31 31.59 -10.06
CA GLY A 196 3.20 30.13 -10.08
C GLY A 196 1.90 29.67 -10.75
N PRO A 197 1.86 28.46 -11.32
CA PRO A 197 0.72 27.99 -12.10
C PRO A 197 -0.51 27.78 -11.19
N SER A 198 -1.67 28.25 -11.67
CA SER A 198 -2.97 27.97 -11.05
C SER A 198 -3.29 26.49 -11.17
N VAL A 199 -3.21 25.76 -10.06
CA VAL A 199 -3.69 24.37 -9.99
C VAL A 199 -5.20 24.40 -9.86
N ASP A 200 -5.90 24.00 -10.91
CA ASP A 200 -7.35 23.84 -10.92
C ASP A 200 -7.77 22.70 -9.97
N TYR A 201 -8.66 23.03 -9.05
CA TYR A 201 -9.19 22.17 -7.99
C TYR A 201 -10.18 21.12 -8.54
N VAL A 202 -10.01 19.85 -8.14
CA VAL A 202 -10.98 18.77 -8.39
C VAL A 202 -11.71 18.42 -7.07
N PRO A 203 -13.04 18.56 -6.96
CA PRO A 203 -13.77 18.30 -5.71
C PRO A 203 -13.89 16.80 -5.37
N GLY A 204 -13.98 16.50 -4.08
CA GLY A 204 -14.35 15.17 -3.56
C GLY A 204 -15.82 14.78 -3.84
N PRO A 205 -16.20 13.50 -3.69
CA PRO A 205 -17.46 12.93 -4.16
C PRO A 205 -18.73 13.40 -3.42
N ASP A 206 -18.61 14.15 -2.33
CA ASP A 206 -19.72 14.68 -1.54
C ASP A 206 -19.87 16.20 -1.62
N GLY A 207 -19.05 16.89 -2.44
CA GLY A 207 -19.17 18.33 -2.71
C GLY A 207 -19.01 19.24 -1.50
N ARG A 208 -18.64 18.69 -0.33
CA ARG A 208 -18.38 19.45 0.91
C ARG A 208 -16.87 19.57 1.10
N ARG A 209 -16.41 20.77 1.43
CA ARG A 209 -15.06 20.95 1.95
C ARG A 209 -15.01 20.20 3.29
N SER A 210 -14.12 19.23 3.41
CA SER A 210 -13.69 18.78 4.74
C SER A 210 -12.84 19.94 5.29
N GLU A 211 -13.50 20.92 5.92
CA GLU A 211 -12.80 21.95 6.69
C GLU A 211 -12.27 21.28 7.94
N VAL A 212 -11.01 20.85 7.89
CA VAL A 212 -10.28 20.45 9.08
C VAL A 212 -10.14 21.74 9.91
N GLN A 213 -10.90 21.82 11.00
CA GLN A 213 -10.91 22.97 11.90
C GLN A 213 -9.74 22.84 12.87
N ALA A 214 -8.95 23.90 13.00
CA ALA A 214 -8.06 24.06 14.14
C ALA A 214 -8.91 24.14 15.42
N ALA A 215 -8.34 23.82 16.58
CA ALA A 215 -9.06 23.97 17.84
C ALA A 215 -9.45 25.45 18.16
N SER A 216 -8.96 26.41 17.39
CA SER A 216 -9.38 27.82 17.37
C SER A 216 -10.65 28.10 16.56
N GLY A 217 -11.18 27.12 15.81
CA GLY A 217 -12.36 27.28 14.95
C GLY A 217 -12.09 27.94 13.60
N GLU A 218 -10.84 28.31 13.29
CA GLU A 218 -10.43 28.74 11.95
C GLU A 218 -10.08 27.55 11.05
N PRO A 219 -10.41 27.60 9.74
CA PRO A 219 -10.07 26.54 8.82
C PRO A 219 -8.56 26.49 8.62
N ILE A 220 -7.94 25.33 8.85
CA ILE A 220 -6.53 25.12 8.55
C ILE A 220 -6.35 25.27 7.04
N ARG A 221 -5.62 26.30 6.62
CA ARG A 221 -5.27 26.51 5.21
C ARG A 221 -4.07 25.63 4.88
N TYR A 222 -4.17 24.85 3.81
CA TYR A 222 -3.04 24.04 3.37
C TYR A 222 -1.93 24.95 2.84
N ASP A 223 -0.78 24.93 3.51
CA ASP A 223 0.39 25.69 3.12
C ASP A 223 0.91 25.18 1.76
N PRO A 224 1.03 26.04 0.73
CA PRO A 224 1.49 25.63 -0.59
C PRO A 224 2.90 25.01 -0.60
N ASP A 225 3.80 25.49 0.26
CA ASP A 225 5.18 25.00 0.30
C ASP A 225 5.21 23.60 0.92
N ILE A 226 4.41 23.38 1.95
CA ILE A 226 4.23 22.06 2.57
C ILE A 226 3.56 21.08 1.59
N ALA A 227 2.56 21.53 0.85
CA ALA A 227 1.92 20.72 -0.19
C ALA A 227 2.94 20.30 -1.26
N ALA A 228 3.83 21.20 -1.69
CA ALA A 228 4.88 20.88 -2.65
C ALA A 228 5.90 19.87 -2.11
N ILE A 229 6.29 19.99 -0.83
CA ILE A 229 7.17 19.02 -0.16
C ILE A 229 6.52 17.63 -0.12
N LEU A 230 5.25 17.56 0.29
CA LEU A 230 4.53 16.29 0.37
C LEU A 230 4.31 15.66 -1.01
N GLU A 231 3.99 16.46 -2.03
CA GLU A 231 3.83 15.98 -3.40
C GLU A 231 5.14 15.38 -3.94
N ALA A 232 6.26 16.08 -3.75
CA ALA A 232 7.56 15.66 -4.26
C ALA A 232 8.11 14.40 -3.56
N ASN A 233 7.86 14.26 -2.25
CA ASN A 233 8.56 13.27 -1.44
C ASN A 233 7.65 12.13 -0.91
N CYS A 234 6.34 12.36 -0.77
CA CYS A 234 5.46 11.46 -0.04
C CYS A 234 4.36 10.86 -0.93
N VAL A 235 3.76 11.66 -1.81
CA VAL A 235 2.58 11.27 -2.62
C VAL A 235 2.91 10.16 -3.65
N LYS A 236 4.19 9.96 -3.98
CA LYS A 236 4.63 8.80 -4.78
C LYS A 236 4.25 7.44 -4.14
N CYS A 237 4.18 7.35 -2.82
CA CYS A 237 3.86 6.11 -2.09
C CYS A 237 2.66 6.23 -1.14
N HIS A 238 2.18 7.44 -0.86
CA HIS A 238 1.08 7.74 0.05
C HIS A 238 -0.08 8.46 -0.66
N ARG A 239 -0.61 7.87 -1.73
CA ARG A 239 -1.72 8.43 -2.52
C ARG A 239 -2.86 7.44 -2.76
N LYS A 240 -3.92 7.89 -3.43
CA LYS A 240 -5.01 7.00 -3.84
C LYS A 240 -4.49 5.89 -4.76
N GLY A 241 -4.83 4.64 -4.44
CA GLY A 241 -4.39 3.46 -5.19
C GLY A 241 -2.98 2.95 -4.83
N LYS A 242 -2.14 3.75 -4.17
CA LYS A 242 -0.83 3.31 -3.65
C LYS A 242 -0.58 4.00 -2.32
N SER A 243 -0.96 3.34 -1.23
CA SER A 243 -0.91 3.86 0.14
C SER A 243 -0.12 2.91 1.05
N ARG A 244 1.22 2.98 0.97
CA ARG A 244 2.08 2.16 1.84
C ARG A 244 1.82 2.48 3.30
N GLY A 245 1.85 1.45 4.14
CA GLY A 245 1.49 1.57 5.55
C GLY A 245 0.03 1.95 5.80
N ARG A 246 -0.84 1.95 4.77
CA ARG A 246 -2.23 2.47 4.81
C ARG A 246 -2.31 3.97 5.11
N VAL A 247 -1.23 4.71 4.91
CA VAL A 247 -1.19 6.16 5.10
C VAL A 247 -1.36 6.87 3.75
N ARG A 248 -2.14 7.93 3.77
CA ARG A 248 -2.43 8.82 2.63
C ARG A 248 -1.97 10.23 3.00
N LEU A 249 -1.26 10.89 2.09
CA LEU A 249 -0.69 12.23 2.29
C LEU A 249 -0.98 13.16 1.10
N ASP A 250 -1.88 12.75 0.20
CA ASP A 250 -2.23 13.46 -1.03
C ASP A 250 -3.36 14.49 -0.86
N THR A 251 -3.97 14.57 0.32
CA THR A 251 -4.92 15.62 0.67
C THR A 251 -4.72 16.07 2.11
N LEU A 252 -5.01 17.34 2.42
CA LEU A 252 -4.87 17.90 3.77
C LEU A 252 -5.60 17.05 4.82
N ASP A 253 -6.87 16.68 4.58
CA ASP A 253 -7.66 15.82 5.50
C ASP A 253 -6.95 14.52 5.86
N ARG A 254 -6.14 13.96 4.94
CA ARG A 254 -5.39 12.72 5.16
C ARG A 254 -4.09 12.97 5.90
N VAL A 255 -3.39 14.05 5.56
CA VAL A 255 -2.19 14.50 6.29
C VAL A 255 -2.51 14.75 7.76
N MET A 256 -3.64 15.41 8.03
CA MET A 256 -4.09 15.72 9.39
C MET A 256 -4.48 14.49 10.23
N ARG A 257 -4.50 13.27 9.67
CA ARG A 257 -4.68 12.03 10.44
C ARG A 257 -3.40 11.50 11.07
N VAL A 258 -2.25 11.99 10.61
CA VAL A 258 -0.91 11.58 11.07
C VAL A 258 -0.09 12.77 11.58
N VAL A 259 -0.73 13.92 11.71
CA VAL A 259 -0.16 15.16 12.24
C VAL A 259 -1.02 15.57 13.42
N GLU A 260 -0.39 15.70 14.58
CA GLU A 260 -0.98 16.30 15.77
C GLU A 260 -0.74 17.82 15.74
N PRO A 261 -1.78 18.66 15.62
CA PRO A 261 -1.62 20.11 15.49
C PRO A 261 -0.87 20.73 16.67
N GLY A 262 0.25 21.40 16.40
CA GLY A 262 1.05 22.07 17.41
C GLY A 262 2.07 21.19 18.12
N ASP A 263 2.04 19.86 17.93
CA ASP A 263 2.91 18.89 18.59
C ASP A 263 3.63 18.00 17.56
N PRO A 264 4.86 18.39 17.13
CA PRO A 264 5.67 17.57 16.24
C PRO A 264 6.06 16.23 16.85
N ASP A 265 6.28 16.17 18.16
CA ASP A 265 6.79 14.99 18.82
C ASP A 265 5.71 13.90 18.88
N GLU A 266 4.43 14.28 18.94
CA GLU A 266 3.27 13.39 18.83
C GLU A 266 2.78 13.18 17.38
N SER A 267 3.37 13.89 16.41
CA SER A 267 3.02 13.74 14.99
C SER A 267 3.74 12.56 14.36
N LEU A 268 3.00 11.50 14.02
CA LEU A 268 3.53 10.31 13.33
C LEU A 268 4.32 10.66 12.06
N LEU A 269 3.88 11.67 11.31
CA LEU A 269 4.62 12.17 10.13
C LEU A 269 6.05 12.58 10.48
N ILE A 270 6.24 13.31 11.58
CA ILE A 270 7.53 13.83 12.02
C ILE A 270 8.39 12.73 12.61
N GLN A 271 7.80 11.89 13.47
CA GLN A 271 8.50 10.74 14.06
C GLN A 271 9.17 9.87 12.99
N MET A 272 8.47 9.57 11.89
CA MET A 272 8.97 8.68 10.84
C MET A 272 10.09 9.29 9.99
N ILE A 273 10.07 10.61 9.74
CA ILE A 273 11.11 11.28 8.93
C ILE A 273 12.36 11.62 9.74
N GLU A 274 12.25 11.70 11.07
CA GLU A 274 13.39 11.97 11.96
C GLU A 274 14.20 10.71 12.30
N LEU A 275 13.62 9.51 12.12
CA LEU A 275 14.30 8.23 12.37
C LEU A 275 15.68 8.15 11.71
N PRO A 276 16.65 7.43 12.32
CA PRO A 276 17.95 7.19 11.71
C PRO A 276 17.81 6.47 10.36
N GLU A 277 18.72 6.71 9.41
CA GLU A 277 18.64 6.13 8.06
C GLU A 277 18.65 4.60 8.03
N TYR A 278 19.20 3.96 9.08
CA TYR A 278 19.24 2.51 9.19
C TYR A 278 17.97 1.90 9.79
N ASP A 279 17.04 2.73 10.27
CA ASP A 279 15.80 2.26 10.87
C ASP A 279 14.87 1.69 9.79
N PRO A 280 14.30 0.49 9.94
CA PRO A 280 13.42 -0.10 8.94
C PRO A 280 12.13 0.71 8.69
N ASP A 281 11.72 1.54 9.65
CA ASP A 281 10.49 2.35 9.56
C ASP A 281 10.77 3.80 9.09
N VAL A 282 12.04 4.16 8.85
CA VAL A 282 12.40 5.50 8.35
C VAL A 282 11.69 5.81 7.04
N MET A 283 11.22 7.06 6.92
CA MET A 283 10.63 7.56 5.69
C MET A 283 11.50 8.68 5.09
N PRO A 284 11.69 8.69 3.76
CA PRO A 284 11.19 7.72 2.76
C PRO A 284 12.00 6.40 2.71
N GLN A 285 11.33 5.27 2.48
CA GLN A 285 11.97 3.93 2.41
C GLN A 285 12.75 3.65 1.12
N ASP A 286 12.28 4.18 -0.02
CA ASP A 286 12.86 3.92 -1.36
C ASP A 286 13.64 5.14 -1.91
N ALA A 287 14.02 6.07 -1.04
CA ALA A 287 14.76 7.28 -1.40
C ALA A 287 15.69 7.68 -0.25
N PRO A 288 16.73 8.50 -0.50
CA PRO A 288 17.56 9.05 0.56
C PRO A 288 16.70 9.81 1.60
N LYS A 289 17.19 9.88 2.83
CA LYS A 289 16.57 10.68 3.88
C LYS A 289 16.41 12.13 3.43
N LEU A 290 15.33 12.76 3.88
CA LEU A 290 15.06 14.15 3.55
C LEU A 290 16.18 15.06 4.09
N PRO A 291 16.55 16.11 3.33
CA PRO A 291 17.40 17.17 3.84
C PRO A 291 16.86 17.75 5.16
N GLN A 292 17.77 18.05 6.10
CA GLN A 292 17.37 18.51 7.44
C GLN A 292 16.55 19.80 7.40
N ASP A 293 16.84 20.71 6.48
CA ASP A 293 16.08 21.95 6.28
C ASP A 293 14.63 21.69 5.84
N THR A 294 14.37 20.60 5.09
CA THR A 294 13.04 20.16 4.69
C THR A 294 12.28 19.56 5.88
N ILE A 295 12.97 18.76 6.71
CA ILE A 295 12.41 18.23 7.96
C ILE A 295 12.04 19.38 8.89
N ASP A 296 12.95 20.35 9.06
CA ASP A 296 12.72 21.51 9.93
C ASP A 296 11.56 22.39 9.44
N GLN A 297 11.33 22.47 8.11
CA GLN A 297 10.15 23.14 7.55
C GLN A 297 8.85 22.44 7.95
N LEU A 298 8.80 21.11 7.83
CA LEU A 298 7.64 20.32 8.26
C LEU A 298 7.39 20.46 9.76
N ILE A 299 8.44 20.41 10.58
CA ILE A 299 8.35 20.60 12.03
C ILE A 299 7.80 22.00 12.36
N ARG A 300 8.32 23.05 11.73
CA ARG A 300 7.83 24.42 11.95
C ARG A 300 6.37 24.57 11.56
N TRP A 301 5.97 23.96 10.45
CA TRP A 301 4.58 23.94 10.04
C TRP A 301 3.70 23.22 11.07
N VAL A 302 4.07 22.02 11.53
CA VAL A 302 3.29 21.33 12.57
C VAL A 302 3.18 22.18 13.84
N ARG A 303 4.27 22.80 14.29
CA ARG A 303 4.25 23.72 15.45
C ARG A 303 3.35 24.93 15.23
N SER A 304 3.25 25.45 14.01
CA SER A 304 2.42 26.62 13.72
C SER A 304 0.92 26.31 13.74
N LEU A 305 0.53 25.03 13.69
CA LEU A 305 -0.85 24.59 13.86
C LEU A 305 -1.34 24.61 15.31
N ARG A 306 -0.52 25.13 16.25
CA ARG A 306 -0.83 25.18 17.67
C ARG A 306 -2.15 25.92 17.93
N PRO A 307 -3.07 25.34 18.71
CA PRO A 307 -4.25 26.05 19.18
C PRO A 307 -3.87 27.27 20.02
N ASP A 308 -4.51 28.43 19.77
CA ASP A 308 -4.24 29.71 20.45
C ASP A 308 -4.44 29.69 21.98
N ASN A 309 -4.95 28.58 22.54
CA ASN A 309 -5.18 28.35 23.96
C ASN A 309 -4.13 27.42 24.64
N ALA A 310 -3.11 26.95 23.93
CA ALA A 310 -2.02 26.18 24.51
C ALA A 310 -0.88 27.12 24.96
N THR A 311 -0.89 27.53 26.23
CA THR A 311 0.22 28.23 26.87
C THR A 311 1.54 27.51 26.59
N ALA A 312 2.50 28.22 25.98
CA ALA A 312 3.87 27.73 25.82
C ALA A 312 4.42 27.29 27.20
N PRO A 313 5.13 26.16 27.32
CA PRO A 313 5.84 25.85 28.54
C PRO A 313 6.84 26.99 28.78
N ALA A 314 6.80 27.56 29.99
CA ALA A 314 7.65 28.67 30.39
C ALA A 314 9.13 28.28 30.21
N GLU A 315 9.88 29.06 29.44
CA GLU A 315 11.34 29.00 29.45
C GLU A 315 11.80 29.26 30.89
N GLU A 316 12.50 28.29 31.49
CA GLU A 316 13.16 28.49 32.78
C GLU A 316 14.33 29.47 32.61
N PRO A 317 14.36 30.62 33.32
CA PRO A 317 15.51 31.50 33.28
C PRO A 317 16.66 30.91 34.09
N ASN A 318 17.84 30.84 33.46
CA ASN A 318 19.14 30.59 34.11
C ASN A 318 19.47 31.63 35.18
#